data_AF-A0A2G4G5I0-F1
#
_entry.id   AF-A0A2G4G5I0-F1
#
_cell.length_a   1.000
_cell.length_b   1.000
_cell.length_c   1.000
_cell.angle_alpha   90.00
_cell.angle_beta   90.00
_cell.angle_gamma   90.00
#
_symmetry.space_group_name_H-M   'P 1'
#
loop_
_entity.id
_entity.type
_entity.pdbx_description
1 polymer ?
#
loop_
_entity_poly.entity_id
_entity_poly.type
_entity_poly.pdbx_seq_one_letter_code
_entity_poly.pdbx_strand_id
1 'polypeptide(L)'
;MAGKQKNQHHLLGLGLDHADNHKRITKGEGFSLVGGSNETHERMTETVIKTVEDLQRKGRTIPTADPQEIADLLRKHERAD
;
A
#
# COMPACT_ATOMS: atom_id res chain seq x y z
N MET A 1 29.56 6.01 -14.74
CA MET A 1 29.03 5.99 -13.35
C MET A 1 28.00 4.87 -13.29
N ALA A 2 28.28 3.77 -12.59
CA ALA A 2 27.32 2.67 -12.46
C ALA A 2 26.12 3.18 -11.66
N GLY A 3 24.94 3.23 -12.30
CA GLY A 3 23.70 3.64 -11.65
C GLY A 3 23.43 2.72 -10.48
N LYS A 4 23.59 3.26 -9.26
CA LYS A 4 23.25 2.54 -8.03
C LYS A 4 21.76 2.22 -8.12
N GLN A 5 21.45 0.96 -8.39
CA GLN A 5 20.08 0.46 -8.45
C GLN A 5 19.51 0.69 -7.05
N LYS A 6 18.79 1.81 -6.85
CA LYS A 6 18.13 2.09 -5.58
C LYS A 6 17.14 0.95 -5.38
N ASN A 7 17.33 0.15 -4.34
CA ASN A 7 16.33 -0.81 -3.90
C ASN A 7 15.05 -0.01 -3.63
N GLN A 8 14.12 -0.02 -4.57
CA GLN A 8 12.84 0.64 -4.45
C GLN A 8 11.85 -0.43 -4.05
N HIS A 9 11.35 -0.31 -2.82
CA HIS A 9 10.30 -1.19 -2.34
C HIS A 9 8.99 -0.87 -3.06
N HIS A 10 8.19 -1.90 -3.34
CA HIS A 10 6.87 -1.73 -3.94
C HIS A 10 5.86 -2.53 -3.14
N LEU A 11 4.83 -1.86 -2.62
CA LEU A 11 3.75 -2.48 -1.88
C LEU A 11 2.67 -2.98 -2.84
N LEU A 12 2.38 -4.28 -2.81
CA LEU A 12 1.31 -4.88 -3.58
C LEU A 12 0.20 -5.38 -2.64
N GLY A 13 -1.02 -4.85 -2.81
CA GLY A 13 -2.21 -5.34 -2.14
C GLY A 13 -3.12 -6.06 -3.13
N LEU A 14 -3.54 -7.27 -2.79
CA LEU A 14 -4.42 -8.10 -3.60
C LEU A 14 -5.71 -8.42 -2.83
N GLY A 15 -6.85 -8.02 -3.37
CA GLY A 15 -8.16 -8.44 -2.89
C GLY A 15 -8.69 -9.61 -3.73
N LEU A 16 -9.08 -10.71 -3.07
CA LEU A 16 -9.51 -11.96 -3.72
C LEU A 16 -10.96 -12.35 -3.40
N ASP A 17 -11.69 -11.50 -2.68
CA ASP A 17 -13.07 -11.68 -2.22
C ASP A 17 -14.11 -11.14 -3.22
N HIS A 18 -13.67 -10.87 -4.44
CA HIS A 18 -14.50 -10.27 -5.48
C HIS A 18 -15.41 -11.29 -6.15
N ALA A 19 -16.73 -11.11 -6.00
CA ALA A 19 -17.75 -11.93 -6.68
C ALA A 19 -18.44 -11.20 -7.84
N ASP A 20 -18.13 -9.92 -8.03
CA ASP A 20 -18.72 -9.10 -9.09
C ASP A 20 -17.83 -9.13 -10.37
N ASN A 21 -18.18 -8.48 -11.48
CA ASN A 21 -17.34 -8.48 -12.70
C ASN A 21 -16.47 -7.22 -12.84
N HIS A 22 -16.33 -6.41 -11.78
CA HIS A 22 -15.59 -5.15 -11.86
C HIS A 22 -14.10 -5.32 -11.62
N LYS A 23 -13.30 -4.61 -12.43
CA LYS A 23 -11.85 -4.55 -12.24
C LYS A 23 -11.51 -3.32 -11.39
N ARG A 24 -11.15 -3.53 -10.13
CA ARG A 24 -10.69 -2.47 -9.23
C ARG A 24 -9.17 -2.41 -9.21
N ILE A 25 -8.59 -1.26 -9.57
CA ILE A 25 -7.15 -1.03 -9.56
C ILE A 25 -6.88 0.38 -9.04
N THR A 26 -6.09 0.46 -7.97
CA THR A 26 -5.60 1.72 -7.41
C THR A 26 -4.08 1.68 -7.38
N LYS A 27 -3.42 2.74 -7.86
CA LYS A 27 -1.95 2.84 -7.90
C LYS A 27 -1.51 4.17 -7.33
N GLY A 28 -0.37 4.16 -6.65
CA GLY A 28 0.26 5.37 -6.14
C GLY A 28 1.78 5.21 -6.09
N GLU A 29 2.45 6.16 -5.45
CA GLU A 29 3.91 6.19 -5.40
C GLU A 29 4.43 5.03 -4.54
N GLY A 30 4.98 4.01 -5.21
CA GLY A 30 5.51 2.80 -4.56
C GLY A 30 4.45 1.78 -4.15
N PHE A 31 3.19 1.90 -4.59
CA PHE A 31 2.19 0.87 -4.27
C PHE A 31 1.18 0.58 -5.39
N SER A 32 0.57 -0.59 -5.32
CA SER A 32 -0.53 -1.01 -6.21
C SER A 32 -1.52 -1.89 -5.46
N LEU A 33 -2.80 -1.57 -5.57
CA LEU A 33 -3.92 -2.33 -5.05
C LEU A 33 -4.73 -2.87 -6.22
N VAL A 34 -5.00 -4.17 -6.22
CA VAL A 34 -5.67 -4.87 -7.32
C VAL A 34 -6.74 -5.81 -6.77
N GLY A 35 -7.95 -5.71 -7.30
CA GLY A 35 -9.06 -6.58 -6.95
C GLY A 35 -9.71 -6.26 -5.60
N GLY A 36 -10.46 -7.23 -5.09
CA GLY A 36 -11.32 -7.13 -3.91
C GLY A 36 -12.75 -6.71 -4.25
N SER A 37 -13.70 -7.09 -3.40
CA SER A 37 -15.04 -6.49 -3.43
C SER A 37 -14.94 -4.97 -3.21
N ASN A 38 -16.04 -4.24 -3.40
CA ASN A 38 -16.00 -2.79 -3.20
C ASN A 38 -15.53 -2.43 -1.79
N GLU A 39 -16.10 -3.09 -0.78
CA GLU A 39 -15.77 -2.88 0.63
C GLU A 39 -14.30 -3.21 0.92
N THR A 40 -13.81 -4.37 0.46
CA THR A 40 -12.40 -4.74 0.68
C THR A 40 -11.45 -3.79 -0.03
N HIS A 41 -11.77 -3.40 -1.28
CA HIS A 41 -10.92 -2.49 -2.04
C HIS A 41 -10.85 -1.10 -1.38
N GLU A 42 -11.97 -0.58 -0.90
CA GLU A 42 -12.04 0.69 -0.17
C GLU A 42 -11.24 0.61 1.13
N ARG A 43 -11.40 -0.47 1.92
CA ARG A 43 -10.65 -0.67 3.17
C ARG A 43 -9.15 -0.78 2.93
N MET A 44 -8.71 -1.51 1.90
CA MET A 44 -7.31 -1.59 1.50
C MET A 44 -6.76 -0.22 1.09
N THR A 45 -7.55 0.54 0.33
CA THR A 45 -7.17 1.88 -0.15
C THR A 45 -6.97 2.83 1.02
N GLU A 46 -7.93 2.88 1.95
CA GLU A 46 -7.84 3.71 3.15
C GLU A 46 -6.61 3.35 4.00
N THR A 47 -6.38 2.05 4.21
CA THR A 47 -5.23 1.54 5.00
C THR A 47 -3.90 1.99 4.40
N VAL A 48 -3.76 1.91 3.07
CA VAL A 48 -2.54 2.33 2.38
C VAL A 48 -2.37 3.86 2.42
N ILE A 49 -3.45 4.62 2.24
CA ILE A 49 -3.40 6.08 2.33
C ILE A 49 -2.89 6.52 3.71
N LYS A 50 -3.50 6.00 4.79
CA LYS A 50 -3.09 6.29 6.17
C LYS A 50 -1.61 5.93 6.41
N THR A 51 -1.17 4.79 5.87
CA THR A 51 0.24 4.35 5.95
C THR A 51 1.19 5.33 5.23
N VAL A 52 0.82 5.77 4.02
CA VAL A 52 1.61 6.73 3.24
C VAL A 52 1.68 8.07 3.96
N GLU A 53 0.58 8.54 4.56
CA GLU A 53 0.57 9.78 5.34
C GLU A 53 1.50 9.69 6.57
N ASP A 54 1.47 8.58 7.32
CA ASP A 54 2.38 8.37 8.46
C ASP A 54 3.86 8.33 8.03
N LEU A 55 4.15 7.72 6.87
CA LEU A 55 5.50 7.73 6.29
C LEU A 55 5.93 9.14 5.84
N GLN A 56 5.04 9.88 5.18
CA GLN A 56 5.31 11.24 4.73
C GLN A 56 5.58 12.18 5.92
N ARG A 57 4.86 12.02 7.04
CA ARG A 57 5.13 12.76 8.29
C ARG A 57 6.53 12.51 8.83
N LYS A 58 7.11 11.34 8.55
CA LYS A 58 8.49 10.97 8.89
C LYS A 58 9.51 11.33 7.79
N GLY A 59 9.09 11.98 6.71
CA GLY A 59 9.93 12.32 5.56
C GLY A 59 10.35 11.11 4.71
N ARG A 60 9.58 10.01 4.77
CA ARG A 60 9.82 8.76 4.03
C ARG A 60 8.71 8.49 3.04
N THR A 61 9.00 7.64 2.06
CA THR A 61 8.03 7.15 1.07
C THR A 61 8.07 5.63 1.00
N ILE A 62 7.03 4.97 0.49
CA ILE A 62 7.00 3.50 0.36
C ILE A 62 8.26 2.94 -0.33
N PRO A 63 8.80 3.54 -1.41
CA PRO A 63 10.03 3.05 -2.05
C PRO A 63 11.30 3.16 -1.21
N THR A 64 11.33 4.06 -0.24
CA THR A 64 12.54 4.42 0.53
C THR A 64 12.48 4.00 2.00
N ALA A 65 11.29 3.68 2.49
CA ALA A 65 11.05 3.23 3.85
C ALA A 65 11.47 1.77 4.04
N ASP A 66 11.76 1.42 5.30
CA ASP A 66 12.09 0.05 5.65
C ASP A 66 10.84 -0.85 5.52
N PRO A 67 10.94 -2.05 4.91
CA PRO A 67 9.79 -2.96 4.76
C PRO A 67 9.11 -3.32 6.09
N GLN A 68 9.87 -3.42 7.19
CA GLN A 68 9.34 -3.72 8.50
C GLN A 68 8.51 -2.55 9.04
N GLU A 69 8.95 -1.31 8.79
CA GLU A 69 8.20 -0.10 9.15
C GLU A 69 6.88 -0.04 8.37
N ILE A 70 6.91 -0.32 7.06
CA ILE A 70 5.70 -0.35 6.23
C ILE A 70 4.73 -1.42 6.77
N ALA A 71 5.21 -2.61 7.09
CA ALA A 71 4.39 -3.68 7.63
C ALA A 71 3.78 -3.34 9.00
N ASP A 72 4.53 -2.67 9.88
CA ASP A 72 4.04 -2.23 11.19
C ASP A 72 2.93 -1.19 11.05
N LEU A 73 3.12 -0.19 10.16
CA LEU A 73 2.11 0.82 9.86
C LEU A 73 0.85 0.21 9.24
N LEU A 74 0.99 -0.73 8.30
CA LEU A 74 -0.16 -1.44 7.72
C LEU A 74 -0.95 -2.17 8.82
N ARG A 75 -0.27 -2.92 9.70
CA ARG A 75 -0.92 -3.64 10.81
C ARG A 75 -1.60 -2.72 11.81
N LYS A 76 -1.04 -1.53 12.04
CA LYS A 76 -1.62 -0.47 12.87
C LYS A 76 -2.94 0.03 12.28
N HIS A 77 -2.99 0.19 10.95
CA HIS A 77 -4.17 0.72 10.25
C HIS A 77 -5.23 -0.35 9.89
N GLU A 78 -4.86 -1.64 9.83
CA GLU A 78 -5.82 -2.74 9.64
C GLU A 78 -6.76 -2.94 10.85
N ARG A 79 -6.28 -2.65 12.08
CA ARG A 79 -6.97 -2.91 13.36
C ARG A 79 -7.60 -1.67 14.01
N ALA A 80 -7.49 -0.51 13.38
CA ALA A 80 -8.11 0.71 13.89
C ALA A 80 -9.55 0.77 13.36
N ASP A 81 -10.47 0.12 14.09
CA ASP A 81 -11.91 0.41 14.07
C ASP A 81 -12.21 1.75 14.78
#